data_AF-A0A8T5KTP8-F1
#
_entry.id   AF-A0A8T5KTP8-F1
#
_cell.length_a   1.000
_cell.length_b   1.000
_cell.length_c   1.000
_cell.angle_alpha   90.00
_cell.angle_beta   90.00
_cell.angle_gamma   90.00
#
_symmetry.space_group_name_H-M   'P 1'
#
loop_
_entity.id
_entity.type
_entity.pdbx_description
1 polymer ?
#
loop_
_entity_poly.entity_id
_entity_poly.type
_entity_poly.pdbx_seq_one_letter_code
_entity_poly.pdbx_strand_id
1 'polypeptide(L)'
;MKDEIAAGLRNALEREQSLEQATQSFVNAGYNPHEVAAAADFVSQGVSDIVYPNPKKVNVEVPAAPLSEQEGGGVTKLPTTLGNKKVGGKKLGILIVAIFLIVILFSVIGYLVYYLMK
;
A
#
# COMPACT_ATOMS: atom_id res chain seq x y z
N MET A 1 13.37 8.73 -10.63
CA MET A 1 11.99 8.84 -10.11
C MET A 1 11.06 7.77 -10.65
N LYS A 2 10.78 7.69 -11.97
CA LYS A 2 9.87 6.68 -12.53
C LYS A 2 10.29 5.24 -12.18
N ASP A 3 11.59 4.94 -12.23
CA ASP A 3 12.14 3.62 -11.89
C ASP A 3 12.02 3.27 -10.41
N GLU A 4 12.11 4.25 -9.51
CA GLU A 4 11.95 4.06 -8.06
C GLU A 4 10.51 3.71 -7.70
N ILE A 5 9.54 4.38 -8.34
CA ILE A 5 8.12 4.07 -8.18
C ILE A 5 7.83 2.68 -8.73
N ALA A 6 8.36 2.33 -9.91
CA ALA A 6 8.17 1.01 -10.50
C ALA A 6 8.74 -0.12 -9.61
N ALA A 7 9.94 0.07 -9.05
CA ALA A 7 10.52 -0.87 -8.09
C ALA A 7 9.66 -1.00 -6.83
N GLY A 8 9.15 0.12 -6.31
CA GLY A 8 8.25 0.14 -5.16
C GLY A 8 6.91 -0.56 -5.42
N LEU A 9 6.33 -0.38 -6.62
CA LEU A 9 5.11 -1.08 -7.05
C LEU A 9 5.33 -2.59 -7.16
N ARG A 10 6.48 -3.03 -7.70
CA ARG A 10 6.84 -4.47 -7.72
C ARG A 10 6.93 -5.06 -6.32
N ASN A 11 7.59 -4.36 -5.39
CA ASN A 11 7.66 -4.79 -3.99
C ASN A 11 6.27 -4.88 -3.32
N ALA A 12 5.31 -4.03 -3.71
CA ALA A 12 3.94 -4.11 -3.20
C ALA A 12 3.20 -5.33 -3.75
N LEU A 13 3.38 -5.64 -5.05
CA LEU A 13 2.82 -6.84 -5.68
C LEU A 13 3.39 -8.14 -5.06
N GLU A 14 4.69 -8.18 -4.77
CA GLU A 14 5.33 -9.30 -4.05
C GLU A 14 4.75 -9.54 -2.65
N ARG A 15 4.13 -8.51 -2.06
CA ARG A 15 3.43 -8.57 -0.77
C ARG A 15 1.93 -8.86 -0.91
N GLU A 16 1.53 -9.37 -2.07
CA GLU A 16 0.15 -9.73 -2.43
C GLU A 16 -0.83 -8.53 -2.41
N GLN A 17 -0.32 -7.30 -2.53
CA GLN A 17 -1.19 -6.14 -2.73
C GLN A 17 -1.60 -6.06 -4.20
N SER A 18 -2.83 -5.63 -4.48
CA SER A 18 -3.23 -5.36 -5.87
C SER A 18 -2.48 -4.14 -6.40
N LEU A 19 -2.25 -4.11 -7.73
CA LEU A 19 -1.60 -2.96 -8.38
C LEU A 19 -2.32 -1.65 -8.08
N GLU A 20 -3.66 -1.69 -8.04
CA GLU A 20 -4.55 -0.56 -7.76
C GLU A 20 -4.43 -0.07 -6.31
N GLN A 21 -4.31 -0.99 -5.35
CA GLN A 21 -4.07 -0.63 -3.94
C GLN A 21 -2.67 -0.04 -3.76
N ALA A 22 -1.67 -0.57 -4.48
CA ALA A 22 -0.32 -0.05 -4.46
C ALA A 22 -0.24 1.35 -5.05
N THR A 23 -0.79 1.61 -6.25
CA THR A 23 -0.82 2.95 -6.86
C THR A 23 -1.52 3.96 -5.96
N GLN A 24 -2.66 3.62 -5.36
CA GLN A 24 -3.35 4.51 -4.43
C GLN A 24 -2.47 4.85 -3.22
N SER A 25 -1.68 3.89 -2.72
CA SER A 25 -0.76 4.11 -1.60
C SER A 25 0.36 5.09 -1.96
N PHE A 26 0.90 5.02 -3.18
CA PHE A 26 1.90 5.99 -3.68
C PHE A 26 1.31 7.38 -3.87
N VAL A 27 0.10 7.50 -4.42
CA VAL A 27 -0.59 8.80 -4.54
C VAL A 27 -0.83 9.42 -3.15
N ASN A 28 -1.30 8.62 -2.18
CA ASN A 28 -1.52 9.07 -0.81
C ASN A 28 -0.21 9.47 -0.09
N ALA A 29 0.93 8.93 -0.51
CA ALA A 29 2.26 9.29 0.01
C ALA A 29 2.81 10.58 -0.60
N GLY A 30 2.08 11.24 -1.51
CA GLY A 30 2.44 12.52 -2.12
C GLY A 30 3.22 12.40 -3.43
N TYR A 31 3.30 11.21 -4.03
CA TYR A 31 3.86 11.05 -5.36
C TYR A 31 2.90 11.60 -6.44
N ASN A 32 3.47 12.07 -7.55
CA ASN A 32 2.68 12.61 -8.66
C ASN A 32 1.80 11.50 -9.29
N PRO A 33 0.46 11.66 -9.36
CA PRO A 33 -0.43 10.65 -9.92
C PRO A 33 -0.08 10.22 -11.36
N HIS A 34 0.38 11.15 -12.20
CA HIS A 34 0.76 10.84 -13.57
C HIS A 34 2.02 9.96 -13.65
N GLU A 35 2.99 10.20 -12.77
CA GLU A 35 4.20 9.37 -12.71
C GLU A 35 3.90 7.98 -12.16
N VAL A 36 3.03 7.90 -11.14
CA VAL A 36 2.57 6.65 -10.55
C VAL A 36 1.79 5.81 -11.56
N ALA A 37 0.87 6.41 -12.31
CA ALA A 37 0.11 5.72 -13.36
C ALA A 37 1.06 5.16 -14.44
N ALA A 38 1.99 5.98 -14.93
CA ALA A 38 2.91 5.57 -15.97
C ALA A 38 3.94 4.51 -15.49
N ALA A 39 4.27 4.48 -14.20
CA ALA A 39 5.05 3.40 -13.60
C ALA A 39 4.21 2.12 -13.43
N ALA A 40 2.92 2.24 -13.08
CA ALA A 40 2.00 1.11 -12.98
C ALA A 40 1.78 0.43 -14.34
N ASP A 41 1.64 1.21 -15.41
CA ASP A 41 1.57 0.68 -16.78
C ASP A 41 2.85 -0.08 -17.17
N PHE A 42 4.01 0.45 -16.78
CA PHE A 42 5.28 -0.22 -17.03
C PHE A 42 5.40 -1.55 -16.26
N VAL A 43 4.94 -1.57 -15.01
CA VAL A 43 4.95 -2.78 -14.19
C VAL A 43 3.94 -3.81 -14.71
N SER A 44 2.73 -3.39 -15.10
CA SER A 44 1.69 -4.29 -15.63
C SER A 44 2.13 -4.95 -16.94
N GLN A 45 2.81 -4.21 -17.81
CA GLN A 45 3.37 -4.75 -19.05
C GLN A 45 4.48 -5.77 -18.79
N GLY A 46 5.33 -5.55 -17.79
CA GLY A 46 6.42 -6.47 -17.43
C GLY A 46 5.99 -7.73 -16.68
N VAL A 47 4.81 -7.73 -16.05
CA VAL A 47 4.27 -8.90 -15.32
C VAL A 47 3.59 -9.91 -16.27
N SER A 48 3.31 -9.53 -17.52
CA SER A 48 2.67 -10.40 -18.52
C SER A 48 3.44 -11.68 -18.86
N ASP A 49 4.77 -11.71 -18.68
CA ASP A 49 5.61 -12.81 -19.14
C ASP A 49 5.75 -13.96 -18.13
N ILE A 50 5.31 -13.79 -16.88
CA ILE A 50 5.48 -14.82 -15.85
C ILE A 50 4.21 -14.89 -15.00
N VAL A 51 3.57 -16.06 -15.01
CA VAL A 51 2.43 -16.46 -14.15
C VAL A 51 1.04 -16.08 -14.66
N TYR A 52 0.51 -16.90 -15.57
CA TYR A 52 -0.75 -17.61 -15.32
C TYR A 52 -0.78 -18.88 -16.20
N PRO A 53 -0.66 -20.11 -15.65
CA PRO A 53 -1.33 -21.24 -16.28
C PRO A 53 -2.82 -20.92 -16.22
N ASN A 54 -3.34 -20.44 -17.34
CA ASN A 54 -4.76 -20.29 -17.63
C ASN A 54 -5.51 -21.46 -16.97
N PRO A 55 -6.36 -21.23 -15.94
CA PRO A 55 -7.28 -22.26 -15.50
C PRO A 55 -8.23 -22.45 -16.67
N LYS A 56 -7.89 -23.44 -17.48
CA LYS A 56 -8.66 -24.03 -18.58
C LYS A 56 -10.13 -23.86 -18.21
N LYS A 57 -10.80 -22.89 -18.83
CA LYS A 57 -12.25 -22.76 -18.74
C LYS A 57 -12.79 -24.13 -19.17
N VAL A 58 -13.18 -24.93 -18.18
CA VAL A 58 -13.95 -26.14 -18.42
C VAL A 58 -15.28 -25.61 -18.91
N ASN A 59 -15.43 -25.59 -20.24
CA ASN A 59 -16.70 -25.41 -20.90
C ASN A 59 -17.54 -26.65 -20.56
N VAL A 60 -18.21 -26.62 -19.41
CA VAL A 60 -19.29 -27.55 -19.12
C VAL A 60 -20.49 -27.04 -19.92
N GLU A 61 -20.64 -27.55 -21.14
CA GLU A 61 -21.92 -27.53 -21.85
C GLU A 61 -22.91 -28.35 -21.02
N VAL A 62 -23.69 -27.64 -20.19
CA VAL A 62 -24.89 -28.18 -19.57
C VAL A 62 -26.02 -28.05 -20.61
N PRO A 63 -26.70 -29.15 -21.00
CA PRO A 63 -27.79 -29.10 -21.96
C PRO A 63 -28.97 -28.27 -21.42
N ALA A 64 -29.52 -27.45 -22.30
CA ALA A 64 -30.64 -26.56 -22.07
C ALA A 64 -31.94 -27.29 -21.69
N ALA A 65 -32.67 -26.78 -20.69
CA ALA A 65 -34.13 -26.50 -20.66
C ALA A 65 -34.55 -25.98 -19.25
N PRO A 66 -35.73 -25.37 -19.07
CA PRO A 66 -35.97 -23.94 -19.26
C PRO A 66 -36.40 -23.21 -17.97
N LEU A 67 -36.33 -21.88 -18.04
CA LEU A 67 -37.10 -20.87 -17.29
C LEU A 67 -37.70 -21.29 -15.93
N SER A 68 -37.13 -20.76 -14.86
CA SER A 68 -37.95 -20.28 -13.75
C SER A 68 -37.47 -18.90 -13.33
N GLU A 69 -38.36 -17.94 -13.58
CA GLU A 69 -38.38 -16.60 -13.04
C GLU A 69 -38.45 -16.68 -11.52
N GLN A 70 -37.49 -16.07 -10.83
CA GLN A 70 -37.68 -15.68 -9.44
C GLN A 70 -36.92 -14.39 -9.17
N GLU A 71 -37.62 -13.28 -9.37
CA GLU A 71 -37.36 -12.03 -8.66
C GLU A 71 -37.33 -12.28 -7.15
N GLY A 72 -36.42 -11.61 -6.45
CA GLY A 72 -36.44 -11.56 -4.98
C GLY A 72 -35.08 -11.30 -4.39
N GLY A 73 -34.70 -10.02 -4.32
CA GLY A 73 -33.39 -9.54 -3.91
C GLY A 73 -32.90 -10.06 -2.57
N GLY A 74 -31.82 -10.84 -2.62
CA GLY A 74 -30.87 -11.01 -1.52
C GLY A 74 -29.57 -10.34 -1.92
N VAL A 75 -29.39 -9.07 -1.56
CA VAL A 75 -28.10 -8.39 -1.66
C VAL A 75 -27.13 -9.09 -0.72
N THR A 76 -26.39 -10.06 -1.24
CA THR A 76 -25.22 -10.64 -0.60
C THR A 76 -24.17 -9.54 -0.50
N LYS A 77 -24.19 -8.81 0.63
CA LYS A 77 -23.08 -7.98 1.05
C LYS A 77 -21.88 -8.92 1.23
N LEU A 78 -21.02 -8.95 0.21
CA LEU A 78 -19.66 -9.45 0.38
C LEU A 78 -19.06 -8.71 1.59
N PRO A 79 -18.57 -9.41 2.62
CA PRO A 79 -17.74 -8.77 3.62
C PRO A 79 -16.43 -8.42 2.93
N THR A 80 -16.36 -7.21 2.36
CA THR A 80 -15.09 -6.55 2.12
C THR A 80 -14.57 -6.17 3.49
N THR A 81 -13.96 -7.13 4.18
CA THR A 81 -13.09 -6.86 5.32
C THR A 81 -11.89 -6.11 4.76
N LEU A 82 -12.06 -4.79 4.65
CA LEU A 82 -10.99 -3.81 4.68
C LEU A 82 -10.15 -4.14 5.91
N GLY A 83 -9.09 -4.90 5.69
CA GLY A 83 -8.04 -5.16 6.64
C GLY A 83 -7.37 -3.83 6.97
N ASN A 84 -7.99 -3.06 7.86
CA ASN A 84 -7.40 -1.94 8.57
C ASN A 84 -6.34 -2.53 9.52
N LYS A 85 -5.22 -2.96 8.95
CA LYS A 85 -4.05 -3.36 9.71
C LYS A 85 -3.43 -2.07 10.23
N LYS A 86 -3.95 -1.63 11.37
CA LYS A 86 -3.38 -0.59 12.24
C LYS A 86 -1.92 -0.96 12.51
N VAL A 87 -1.02 -0.47 11.66
CA VAL A 87 0.42 -0.61 11.81
C VAL A 87 0.79 0.10 13.11
N GLY A 88 1.14 -0.70 14.11
CA GLY A 88 1.43 -0.24 15.46
C GLY A 88 2.60 0.73 15.47
N GLY A 89 2.29 2.03 15.58
CA GLY A 89 3.23 3.16 15.63
C GLY A 89 4.07 3.27 16.90
N LYS A 90 4.44 2.14 17.54
CA LYS A 90 5.27 2.17 18.77
C LYS A 90 6.72 2.62 18.50
N LYS A 91 7.19 2.56 17.26
CA LYS A 91 8.54 3.01 16.88
C LYS A 91 8.65 4.53 16.66
N LEU A 92 7.53 5.24 16.45
CA LEU A 92 7.57 6.70 16.25
C LEU A 92 7.75 7.46 17.58
N GLY A 93 7.20 6.94 18.68
CA GLY A 93 7.33 7.56 20.00
C GLY A 93 8.76 7.59 20.53
N ILE A 94 9.56 6.54 20.25
CA ILE A 94 10.96 6.45 20.70
C ILE A 94 11.82 7.52 20.03
N LEU A 95 11.59 7.79 18.73
CA LEU A 95 12.35 8.81 18.00
C LEU A 95 12.09 10.22 18.56
N ILE A 96 10.84 10.54 18.89
CA ILE A 96 10.46 11.85 19.45
C ILE A 96 11.09 12.06 20.84
N VAL A 97 11.08 11.03 21.69
CA VAL A 97 11.71 11.08 23.01
C VAL A 97 13.23 11.26 22.90
N ALA A 98 13.88 10.60 21.94
CA ALA A 98 15.32 10.75 21.71
C ALA A 98 15.70 12.18 21.29
N ILE A 99 14.94 12.79 20.36
CA ILE A 99 15.17 14.17 19.93
C ILE A 99 14.99 15.14 21.10
N PHE A 100 13.96 14.94 21.93
CA PHE A 100 13.68 15.80 23.09
C PHE A 100 14.82 15.77 24.12
N LEU A 101 15.39 14.59 24.39
CA LEU A 101 16.54 14.46 25.29
C LEU A 101 17.79 15.18 24.77
N ILE A 102 18.04 15.14 23.46
CA ILE A 102 19.17 15.83 22.84
C ILE A 102 19.04 17.36 23.01
N VAL A 103 17.83 17.91 22.80
CA VAL A 103 17.58 19.35 22.97
C VAL A 103 17.82 19.80 24.41
N ILE A 104 17.34 19.03 25.38
CA ILE A 104 17.57 19.31 26.82
C ILE A 104 19.07 19.30 27.13
N LEU A 105 19.80 18.29 26.63
CA LEU A 105 21.24 18.18 26.86
C LEU A 105 21.99 19.42 26.36
N PHE A 106 21.72 19.85 25.12
CA PHE A 106 22.35 21.06 24.56
C PHE A 106 21.97 22.33 25.33
N SER A 107 20.71 22.43 25.79
CA SER A 107 20.27 23.58 26.60
C SER A 107 21.01 23.67 27.93
N VAL A 108 21.26 22.54 28.60
CA VAL A 108 22.00 22.50 29.88
C VAL A 108 23.47 22.84 29.65
N ILE A 109 24.10 22.27 28.62
CA ILE A 109 25.49 22.57 28.27
C ILE A 109 25.65 24.05 27.92
N GLY A 110 24.75 24.60 27.09
CA GLY A 110 24.77 26.02 26.72
C GLY A 110 24.61 26.93 27.93
N TYR A 111 23.71 26.58 28.85
CA TYR A 111 23.53 27.33 30.10
C TYR A 111 24.79 27.27 30.99
N LEU A 112 25.44 26.11 31.10
CA LEU A 112 26.67 25.96 31.88
C LEU A 112 27.82 26.79 31.29
N VAL A 113 27.99 26.75 29.98
CA VAL A 113 29.01 27.55 29.26
C VAL A 113 28.76 29.04 29.46
N TYR A 114 27.50 29.47 29.31
CA TYR A 114 27.09 30.86 29.56
C TYR A 114 27.40 31.28 31.00
N TYR A 115 27.14 30.41 31.98
CA TYR A 115 27.44 30.66 33.39
C TYR A 115 28.94 30.76 33.67
N LEU A 116 29.77 29.95 33.00
CA LEU A 116 31.23 30.01 33.14
C LEU A 116 31.86 31.24 32.49
N MET A 117 31.22 31.81 31.47
CA MET A 117 31.69 33.01 30.79
C MET A 117 31.27 34.31 31.46
N LYS A 118 30.39 34.25 32.46
CA LYS A 118 29.85 35.41 33.17
C LYS A 118 30.51 35.55 34.54
#